data_AF-A0A957HZJ5-F1
#
_entry.id   AF-A0A957HZJ5-F1
#
_cell.length_a   1.000
_cell.length_b   1.000
_cell.length_c   1.000
_cell.angle_alpha   90.00
_cell.angle_beta   90.00
_cell.angle_gamma   90.00
#
_symmetry.space_group_name_H-M   'P 1'
#
loop_
_entity.id
_entity.type
_entity.pdbx_description
1 polymer ?
#
loop_
_entity_poly.entity_id
_entity_poly.type
_entity_poly.pdbx_seq_one_letter_code
_entity_poly.pdbx_strand_id
1 'polypeptide(L)'
;SRGLEVIIAGAGGAAHLPGMTAAHTVLPVLGVPVQSRALNGLDSLLSIVQMPGGVSVGTMAIGKSGAKNAALLAIAILGNKYPEYRQKLEHFRQAQTEKVLSDTLPPEK
;
A
#
# COMPACT_ATOMS: atom_id res chain seq x y z
N SER A 1 -23.13 -7.84 7.07
CA SER A 1 -21.85 -7.45 6.44
C SER A 1 -20.73 -7.61 7.47
N ARG A 2 -19.47 -7.85 7.05
CA ARG A 2 -18.35 -8.12 7.98
C ARG A 2 -17.66 -6.88 8.57
N GLY A 3 -18.13 -5.67 8.26
CA GLY A 3 -17.55 -4.41 8.75
C GLY A 3 -16.22 -3.98 8.10
N LEU A 4 -15.80 -4.58 6.98
CA LEU A 4 -14.59 -4.16 6.27
C LEU A 4 -14.85 -2.89 5.44
N GLU A 5 -13.84 -2.02 5.37
CA GLU A 5 -13.92 -0.74 4.63
C GLU A 5 -12.80 -0.57 3.58
N VAL A 6 -11.64 -1.22 3.76
CA VAL A 6 -10.53 -1.27 2.80
C VAL A 6 -9.89 -2.65 2.87
N ILE A 7 -9.46 -3.20 1.74
CA ILE A 7 -8.74 -4.49 1.67
C ILE A 7 -7.31 -4.24 1.18
N ILE A 8 -6.33 -4.83 1.85
CA ILE A 8 -4.94 -4.88 1.38
C ILE A 8 -4.64 -6.31 0.95
N ALA A 9 -4.23 -6.49 -0.30
CA ALA A 9 -3.93 -7.79 -0.88
C ALA A 9 -2.49 -7.80 -1.42
N GLY A 10 -1.69 -8.77 -1.00
CA GLY A 10 -0.31 -8.96 -1.47
C GLY A 10 -0.14 -10.26 -2.23
N ALA A 11 0.54 -10.23 -3.37
CA ALA A 11 0.87 -11.42 -4.16
C ALA A 11 2.13 -11.20 -5.01
N GLY A 12 2.80 -12.29 -5.41
CA GLY A 12 4.04 -12.28 -6.21
C GLY A 12 3.97 -13.21 -7.42
N GLY A 13 4.84 -13.00 -8.40
CA GLY A 13 4.81 -13.70 -9.69
C GLY A 13 3.60 -13.28 -10.52
N ALA A 14 2.81 -14.26 -10.97
CA ALA A 14 1.48 -14.04 -11.54
C ALA A 14 0.48 -13.63 -10.44
N ALA A 15 0.56 -12.37 -10.04
CA ALA A 15 -0.03 -11.86 -8.80
C ALA A 15 -1.53 -11.50 -8.93
N HIS A 16 -2.39 -12.51 -9.08
CA HIS A 16 -3.82 -12.33 -9.37
C HIS A 16 -4.70 -11.97 -8.16
N LEU A 17 -4.24 -12.22 -6.93
CA LEU A 17 -5.07 -12.06 -5.73
C LEU A 17 -5.70 -10.65 -5.60
N PRO A 18 -4.98 -9.53 -5.80
CA PRO A 18 -5.59 -8.20 -5.69
C PRO A 18 -6.68 -7.94 -6.72
N GLY A 19 -6.44 -8.30 -7.99
CA GLY A 19 -7.40 -8.13 -9.07
C GLY A 19 -8.67 -8.97 -8.88
N MET A 20 -8.51 -10.26 -8.52
CA MET A 20 -9.65 -11.13 -8.25
C MET A 20 -10.42 -10.69 -7.01
N THR A 21 -9.74 -10.20 -5.98
CA THR A 21 -10.41 -9.64 -4.80
C THR A 21 -11.26 -8.43 -5.20
N ALA A 22 -10.71 -7.52 -6.01
CA ALA A 22 -11.43 -6.34 -6.50
C ALA A 22 -12.64 -6.69 -7.37
N ALA A 23 -12.56 -7.77 -8.16
CA ALA A 23 -13.69 -8.23 -8.98
C ALA A 23 -14.89 -8.74 -8.15
N HIS A 24 -14.68 -9.11 -6.88
CA HIS A 24 -15.69 -9.69 -6.00
C HIS A 24 -16.16 -8.75 -4.89
N THR A 25 -15.75 -7.48 -4.90
CA THR A 25 -16.10 -6.52 -3.85
C THR A 25 -16.22 -5.11 -4.39
N VAL A 26 -17.10 -4.31 -3.79
CA VAL A 26 -17.19 -2.86 -4.04
C VAL A 26 -16.27 -2.05 -3.12
N LEU A 27 -15.60 -2.72 -2.17
CA LEU A 27 -14.64 -2.07 -1.28
C LEU A 27 -13.34 -1.73 -2.04
N PRO A 28 -12.65 -0.63 -1.70
CA PRO A 28 -11.33 -0.33 -2.22
C PRO A 28 -10.35 -1.48 -1.94
N VAL A 29 -9.64 -1.94 -2.97
CA VAL A 29 -8.56 -2.92 -2.86
C VAL A 29 -7.22 -2.25 -3.15
N LEU A 30 -6.28 -2.37 -2.21
CA LEU A 30 -4.91 -1.92 -2.33
C LEU A 30 -4.00 -3.12 -2.59
N GLY A 31 -3.29 -3.08 -3.72
CA GLY A 31 -2.40 -4.16 -4.16
C GLY A 31 -0.95 -3.92 -3.74
N VAL A 32 -0.31 -4.94 -3.18
CA VAL A 32 1.12 -4.92 -2.83
C VAL A 32 1.87 -5.98 -3.64
N PRO A 33 2.66 -5.58 -4.66
CA PRO A 33 3.51 -6.50 -5.39
C PRO A 33 4.59 -7.10 -4.49
N VAL A 34 4.59 -8.42 -4.31
CA VAL A 34 5.64 -9.12 -3.56
C VAL A 34 6.84 -9.34 -4.47
N GLN A 35 8.05 -9.09 -3.99
CA GLN A 35 9.26 -9.27 -4.78
C GLN A 35 9.44 -10.73 -5.20
N SER A 36 9.38 -11.00 -6.50
CA SER A 36 9.66 -12.31 -7.09
C SER A 36 11.17 -12.58 -7.12
N ARG A 37 11.58 -13.85 -7.08
CA ARG A 37 12.99 -14.23 -7.21
C ARG A 37 13.61 -13.90 -8.57
N ALA A 38 12.91 -14.16 -9.68
CA ALA A 38 13.49 -14.07 -11.02
C ALA A 38 13.44 -12.64 -11.60
N LEU A 39 12.33 -11.94 -11.40
CA LEU A 39 12.06 -10.65 -12.05
C LEU A 39 12.01 -9.48 -11.07
N ASN A 40 12.52 -9.67 -9.85
CA ASN A 40 12.54 -8.65 -8.79
C ASN A 40 11.18 -7.98 -8.53
N GLY A 41 10.07 -8.66 -8.80
CA GLY A 41 8.72 -8.17 -8.60
C GLY A 41 8.14 -7.37 -9.76
N LEU A 42 8.83 -7.25 -10.91
CA LEU A 42 8.26 -6.62 -12.10
C LEU A 42 7.04 -7.40 -12.63
N ASP A 43 7.13 -8.74 -12.63
CA ASP A 43 6.01 -9.64 -12.92
C ASP A 43 4.81 -9.37 -12.01
N SER A 44 5.09 -9.19 -10.73
CA SER A 44 4.13 -9.00 -9.66
C SER A 44 3.49 -7.61 -9.78
N LEU A 45 4.29 -6.59 -10.10
CA LEU A 45 3.84 -5.23 -10.32
C LEU A 45 2.88 -5.17 -11.50
N LEU A 46 3.29 -5.69 -12.66
CA LEU A 46 2.48 -5.65 -13.87
C LEU A 46 1.21 -6.51 -13.74
N SER A 47 1.27 -7.64 -13.03
CA SER A 47 0.09 -8.48 -12.76
C SER A 47 -0.96 -7.79 -11.88
N ILE A 48 -0.57 -6.76 -11.11
CA ILE A 48 -1.48 -6.04 -10.20
C ILE A 48 -1.91 -4.69 -10.78
N VAL A 49 -0.98 -3.90 -11.33
CA VAL A 49 -1.23 -2.49 -11.70
C VAL A 49 -1.96 -2.34 -13.03
N GLN A 50 -1.79 -3.27 -13.97
CA GLN A 50 -2.30 -3.17 -15.34
C GLN A 50 -3.75 -3.65 -15.47
N MET A 51 -4.59 -3.41 -14.44
CA MET A 51 -6.00 -3.75 -14.51
C MET A 51 -6.69 -2.97 -15.64
N PRO A 52 -7.48 -3.63 -16.51
CA PRO A 52 -8.28 -2.93 -17.51
C PRO A 52 -9.38 -2.07 -16.85
N GLY A 53 -9.90 -1.09 -17.58
CA GLY A 53 -10.99 -0.24 -17.10
C GLY A 53 -12.21 -1.06 -16.68
N GLY A 54 -12.75 -0.77 -15.49
CA GLY A 54 -13.94 -1.43 -14.92
C GLY A 54 -13.70 -1.99 -13.51
N VAL A 55 -12.55 -2.60 -13.25
CA VAL A 55 -12.18 -3.15 -11.93
C VAL A 55 -10.83 -2.58 -11.51
N SER A 56 -10.79 -1.74 -10.49
CA SER A 56 -9.59 -1.01 -10.08
C SER A 56 -8.86 -1.63 -8.89
N VAL A 57 -7.53 -1.52 -8.90
CA VAL A 57 -6.66 -1.87 -7.76
C VAL A 57 -5.66 -0.72 -7.52
N GLY A 58 -5.65 -0.17 -6.31
CA GLY A 58 -4.68 0.85 -5.89
C GLY A 58 -3.32 0.21 -5.61
N THR A 59 -2.40 0.25 -6.57
CA THR A 59 -1.14 -0.53 -6.49
C THR A 59 0.00 0.26 -5.86
N MET A 60 0.67 -0.33 -4.85
CA MET A 60 1.81 0.25 -4.15
C MET A 60 3.16 -0.24 -4.72
N ALA A 61 4.26 0.28 -4.18
CA ALA A 61 5.62 -0.15 -4.53
C ALA A 61 5.84 -1.66 -4.30
N ILE A 62 6.87 -2.23 -4.93
CA ILE A 62 7.26 -3.62 -4.71
C ILE A 62 7.79 -3.82 -3.27
N GLY A 63 7.39 -4.91 -2.63
CA GLY A 63 7.94 -5.41 -1.37
C GLY A 63 7.52 -4.64 -0.12
N LYS A 64 8.44 -4.57 0.86
CA LYS A 64 8.16 -4.05 2.21
C LYS A 64 7.71 -2.58 2.20
N SER A 65 8.26 -1.77 1.31
CA SER A 65 7.87 -0.35 1.17
C SER A 65 6.41 -0.23 0.72
N GLY A 66 5.97 -1.07 -0.23
CA GLY A 66 4.57 -1.11 -0.64
C GLY A 66 3.63 -1.58 0.45
N ALA A 67 4.02 -2.60 1.21
CA ALA A 67 3.22 -3.09 2.34
C ALA A 67 2.99 -1.98 3.40
N LYS A 68 4.04 -1.23 3.75
CA LYS A 68 3.93 -0.07 4.66
C LYS A 68 3.01 1.01 4.09
N ASN A 69 3.20 1.35 2.81
CA ASN A 69 2.41 2.40 2.17
C ASN A 69 0.95 2.01 1.95
N ALA A 70 0.65 0.72 1.72
CA ALA A 70 -0.73 0.24 1.64
C ALA A 70 -1.46 0.45 2.97
N ALA A 71 -0.81 0.17 4.10
CA ALA A 71 -1.38 0.43 5.42
C ALA A 71 -1.59 1.93 5.66
N LEU A 72 -0.60 2.77 5.34
CA LEU A 72 -0.73 4.23 5.47
C LEU A 72 -1.83 4.81 4.58
N LEU A 73 -1.98 4.30 3.35
CA LEU A 73 -3.05 4.72 2.45
C LEU A 73 -4.43 4.24 2.95
N ALA A 74 -4.53 3.02 3.47
CA ALA A 74 -5.76 2.55 4.09
C ALA A 74 -6.16 3.44 5.28
N ILE A 75 -5.21 3.81 6.15
CA ILE A 75 -5.45 4.74 7.25
C ILE A 75 -5.89 6.11 6.73
N ALA A 76 -5.30 6.61 5.64
CA ALA A 76 -5.73 7.87 5.02
C ALA A 76 -7.16 7.81 4.48
N ILE A 77 -7.56 6.69 3.85
CA ILE A 77 -8.94 6.47 3.39
C ILE A 77 -9.90 6.47 4.58
N LEU A 78 -9.59 5.69 5.62
CA LEU A 78 -10.41 5.61 6.83
C LEU A 78 -10.47 6.95 7.59
N GLY A 79 -9.39 7.74 7.56
CA GLY A 79 -9.33 9.07 8.16
C GLY A 79 -10.34 10.08 7.62
N ASN A 80 -10.97 9.79 6.47
CA ASN A 80 -12.09 10.60 5.97
C ASN A 80 -13.36 10.44 6.81
N LYS A 81 -13.55 9.30 7.45
CA LYS A 81 -14.70 8.98 8.30
C LYS A 81 -14.36 9.00 9.79
N TYR A 82 -13.13 8.63 10.15
CA TYR A 82 -12.66 8.49 11.54
C TYR A 82 -11.58 9.54 11.83
N PRO A 83 -11.93 10.68 12.46
CA PRO A 83 -10.99 11.77 12.75
C PRO A 83 -9.75 11.33 13.54
N GLU A 84 -9.89 10.34 14.42
CA GLU A 84 -8.80 9.78 15.21
C GLU A 84 -7.71 9.11 14.35
N TYR A 85 -8.06 8.53 13.20
CA TYR A 85 -7.09 7.95 12.27
C TYR A 85 -6.38 9.03 11.47
N ARG A 86 -7.09 10.11 11.10
CA ARG A 86 -6.48 11.29 10.47
C ARG A 86 -5.43 11.91 11.39
N GLN A 87 -5.77 12.15 12.66
CA GLN A 87 -4.85 12.69 13.66
C GLN A 87 -3.63 11.79 13.86
N LYS A 88 -3.82 10.46 13.98
CA LYS A 88 -2.71 9.51 14.09
C LYS A 88 -1.79 9.53 12.86
N LEU A 89 -2.35 9.68 11.66
CA LEU A 89 -1.56 9.77 10.43
C LEU A 89 -0.77 11.08 10.34
N GLU A 90 -1.36 12.20 10.74
CA GLU A 90 -0.69 13.50 10.83
C GLU A 90 0.49 13.43 11.79
N HIS A 91 0.27 12.91 13.01
CA HIS A 91 1.32 12.73 14.00
C HIS A 91 2.42 11.78 13.52
N PHE A 92 2.07 10.66 12.86
CA PHE A 92 3.06 9.76 12.27
C PHE A 92 3.96 10.46 11.26
N ARG A 93 3.37 11.31 10.39
CA ARG A 93 4.13 12.08 9.40
C ARG A 93 5.02 13.15 10.03
N GLN A 94 4.51 13.86 11.06
CA GLN A 94 5.30 14.83 11.83
C GLN A 94 6.51 14.17 12.49
N ALA A 95 6.30 13.06 13.21
CA ALA A 95 7.38 12.31 13.85
C ALA A 95 8.42 11.79 12.85
N GLN A 96 7.99 11.38 11.65
CA GLN A 96 8.91 10.99 10.58
C GLN A 96 9.76 12.18 10.09
N THR A 97 9.17 13.36 9.92
CA THR A 97 9.89 14.59 9.56
C THR A 97 10.89 14.99 10.64
N GLU A 98 10.45 15.04 11.90
CA GLU A 98 11.29 15.38 13.05
C GLU A 98 12.49 14.44 13.17
N LYS A 99 12.25 13.13 13.01
CA LYS A 99 13.32 12.12 13.03
C LYS A 99 14.43 12.44 12.03
N VAL A 100 14.08 12.77 10.79
CA VAL A 100 15.07 13.09 9.75
C VAL A 100 15.79 14.41 10.06
N LEU A 101 15.09 15.42 10.59
CA LEU A 101 15.71 16.68 10.99
C LEU A 101 16.68 16.53 12.17
N SER A 102 16.44 15.54 13.04
CA SER A 102 17.30 15.23 14.18
C SER A 102 18.48 14.30 13.86
N ASP A 103 18.48 13.68 12.67
CA ASP A 103 19.52 12.73 12.28
C ASP A 103 20.83 13.47 11.95
N THR A 104 21.95 12.99 12.48
CA THR A 104 23.28 13.49 12.13
C THR A 104 23.88 12.61 11.04
N LEU A 105 24.35 13.25 9.96
CA LEU A 105 25.02 12.53 8.89
C LEU A 105 26.40 12.04 9.38
N PRO A 106 26.87 10.87 8.89
CA PRO A 106 28.25 10.49 9.10
C PRO A 106 29.18 11.55 8.47
N PRO A 107 30.37 11.78 9.05
CA PRO A 107 31.33 12.71 8.46
C PRO A 107 31.66 12.29 7.02
N GLU A 108 31.80 13.27 6.13
CA GLU A 108 32.27 13.02 4.76
C GLU A 108 33.63 12.34 4.80
N LYS A 109 33.81 11.33 3.94
CA LYS A 109 35.07 10.57 3.81
C LYS A 109 36.10 11.33 3.01
#